data_AF-A0AAE1TLS0-F1
#
_entry.id   AF-A0AAE1TLS0-F1
#
_cell.length_a   1.000
_cell.length_b   1.000
_cell.length_c   1.000
_cell.angle_alpha   90.00
_cell.angle_beta   90.00
_cell.angle_gamma   90.00
#
_symmetry.space_group_name_H-M   'P 1'
#
loop_
_entity.id
_entity.type
_entity.pdbx_description
1 polymer ?
#
loop_
_entity_poly.entity_id
_entity_poly.type
_entity_poly.pdbx_seq_one_letter_code
_entity_poly.pdbx_strand_id
1 'polypeptide(L)'
;MLLFIKEFTDMARQMLRDCQYDLMELEQCKDCYRMSNEKSDKYWFCKPCRPNHQLVYAKQKGFPYWPAKVIRVENELYTHFTGKTYVRLE
;
A
#
# COMPACT_ATOMS: atom_id res chain seq x y z
N MET A 1 35.75 -1.30 -11.45
CA MET A 1 35.21 -2.68 -11.52
C MET A 1 34.43 -3.06 -10.26
N LEU A 2 35.02 -3.02 -9.05
CA LEU A 2 34.29 -3.34 -7.80
C LEU A 2 33.11 -2.40 -7.49
N LEU A 3 33.25 -1.10 -7.77
CA LEU A 3 32.17 -0.12 -7.58
C LEU A 3 30.95 -0.40 -8.47
N PHE A 4 31.18 -0.75 -9.74
CA PHE A 4 30.13 -1.10 -10.69
C PHE A 4 29.38 -2.37 -10.24
N ILE A 5 30.09 -3.41 -9.79
CA ILE A 5 29.44 -4.64 -9.27
C ILE A 5 28.57 -4.33 -8.04
N LYS A 6 29.01 -3.42 -7.17
CA LYS A 6 28.22 -2.97 -6.01
C LYS A 6 26.94 -2.27 -6.46
N GLU A 7 27.01 -1.36 -7.42
CA GLU A 7 25.83 -0.65 -7.96
C GLU A 7 24.79 -1.61 -8.56
N PHE A 8 25.23 -2.59 -9.36
CA PHE A 8 24.32 -3.61 -9.90
C PHE A 8 23.70 -4.47 -8.81
N THR A 9 24.47 -4.83 -7.79
CA THR A 9 23.95 -5.59 -6.65
C THR A 9 22.92 -4.78 -5.87
N ASP A 10 23.16 -3.48 -5.67
CA ASP A 10 22.25 -2.58 -4.96
C ASP A 10 20.95 -2.37 -5.76
N MET A 11 21.03 -2.23 -7.09
CA MET A 11 19.86 -2.19 -7.98
C MET A 11 19.07 -3.51 -7.96
N ALA A 12 19.75 -4.66 -8.04
CA ALA A 12 19.08 -5.96 -7.98
C ALA A 12 18.35 -6.18 -6.65
N ARG A 13 18.96 -5.75 -5.53
CA ARG A 13 18.31 -5.79 -4.21
C ARG A 13 17.10 -4.86 -4.15
N GLN A 14 17.18 -3.68 -4.76
CA GLN A 14 16.03 -2.77 -4.82
C GLN A 14 14.89 -3.39 -5.61
N MET A 15 15.17 -3.94 -6.80
CA MET A 15 14.18 -4.63 -7.61
C MET A 15 13.51 -5.78 -6.84
N LEU A 16 14.27 -6.59 -6.10
CA LEU A 16 13.71 -7.65 -5.28
C LEU A 16 12.78 -7.12 -4.18
N ARG A 17 13.17 -6.03 -3.51
CA ARG A 17 12.32 -5.38 -2.49
C ARG A 17 11.01 -4.87 -3.09
N ASP A 18 11.07 -4.26 -4.27
CA ASP A 18 9.89 -3.74 -4.95
C ASP A 18 8.94 -4.88 -5.33
N CYS A 19 9.46 -5.99 -5.88
CA CYS A 19 8.65 -7.18 -6.16
C CYS A 19 8.01 -7.78 -4.89
N GLN A 20 8.75 -7.84 -3.79
CA GLN A 20 8.21 -8.31 -2.51
C GLN A 20 7.10 -7.40 -1.98
N TYR A 21 7.27 -6.09 -2.16
CA TYR A 21 6.27 -5.10 -1.80
C TYR A 21 4.98 -5.26 -2.64
N ASP A 22 5.10 -5.43 -3.96
CA ASP A 22 3.96 -5.67 -4.85
C ASP A 22 3.18 -6.94 -4.47
N LEU A 23 3.90 -8.03 -4.20
CA LEU A 23 3.28 -9.28 -3.76
C LEU A 23 2.53 -9.11 -2.43
N MET A 24 3.12 -8.38 -1.48
CA MET A 24 2.47 -8.09 -0.21
C MET A 24 1.18 -7.26 -0.40
N GLU A 25 1.18 -6.24 -1.25
CA GLU A 25 -0.04 -5.46 -1.54
C GLU A 25 -1.12 -6.31 -2.22
N LEU A 26 -0.72 -7.15 -3.17
CA LEU A 26 -1.63 -8.06 -3.88
C LEU A 26 -2.28 -9.06 -2.92
N GLU A 27 -1.51 -9.65 -2.00
CA GLU A 27 -1.99 -10.58 -0.98
C GLU A 27 -2.92 -9.92 0.03
N GLN A 28 -2.68 -8.65 0.38
CA GLN A 28 -3.54 -7.89 1.28
C GLN A 28 -4.93 -7.63 0.68
N CYS A 29 -4.98 -7.15 -0.57
CA CYS A 29 -6.24 -7.02 -1.30
C CYS A 29 -6.00 -6.86 -2.81
N LYS A 30 -6.30 -7.92 -3.55
CA LYS A 30 -6.24 -7.93 -5.03
C LYS A 30 -7.03 -6.82 -5.71
N ASP A 31 -8.19 -6.46 -5.16
CA ASP A 31 -9.05 -5.42 -5.75
C ASP A 31 -8.41 -4.04 -5.54
N CYS A 32 -7.90 -3.75 -4.34
CA CYS A 32 -7.18 -2.51 -4.08
C CYS A 32 -5.90 -2.42 -4.93
N TYR A 33 -5.11 -3.50 -5.02
CA TYR A 33 -3.90 -3.55 -5.84
C TYR A 33 -4.19 -3.33 -7.32
N ARG A 34 -5.21 -4.00 -7.87
CA ARG A 34 -5.61 -3.84 -9.27
C ARG A 34 -6.05 -2.40 -9.55
N MET A 35 -6.93 -1.85 -8.72
CA MET A 35 -7.52 -0.53 -8.96
C MET A 35 -6.50 0.60 -8.73
N SER A 36 -5.55 0.43 -7.80
CA SER A 36 -4.46 1.38 -7.58
C SER A 36 -3.45 1.38 -8.72
N ASN A 37 -3.25 0.26 -9.42
CA ASN A 37 -2.35 0.17 -10.57
C ASN A 37 -3.02 0.59 -11.88
N GLU A 38 -4.25 0.13 -12.15
CA GLU A 38 -4.96 0.47 -13.40
C GLU A 38 -5.36 1.95 -13.46
N LYS A 39 -5.80 2.53 -12.33
CA LYS A 39 -6.31 3.93 -12.21
C LYS A 39 -7.24 4.37 -13.36
N SER A 40 -7.99 3.43 -13.92
CA SER A 40 -8.81 3.61 -15.12
C SER A 40 -10.02 4.52 -14.91
N ASP A 41 -10.44 4.70 -13.65
CA ASP A 41 -11.54 5.56 -13.23
C ASP A 41 -11.03 6.61 -12.25
N LYS A 42 -11.48 7.87 -12.37
CA LYS A 42 -11.21 8.94 -11.40
C LYS A 42 -11.60 8.54 -9.96
N TYR A 43 -12.62 7.70 -9.82
CA TYR A 43 -13.14 7.20 -8.55
C TYR A 43 -12.68 5.78 -8.23
N TRP A 44 -11.54 5.33 -8.78
CA TRP A 44 -10.99 3.98 -8.55
C TRP A 44 -10.92 3.62 -7.06
N PHE A 45 -10.59 4.58 -6.19
CA PHE A 45 -10.50 4.37 -4.74
C PHE A 45 -11.86 4.12 -4.08
N CYS A 46 -12.94 4.70 -4.62
CA CYS A 46 -14.30 4.52 -4.11
C CYS A 46 -14.93 3.18 -4.53
N LYS A 47 -14.27 2.42 -5.40
CA LYS A 47 -14.79 1.14 -5.86
C LYS A 47 -14.76 0.13 -4.70
N PRO A 48 -15.83 -0.64 -4.50
CA PRO A 48 -15.91 -1.63 -3.43
C PRO A 48 -14.96 -2.80 -3.73
N CYS A 49 -14.45 -3.40 -2.67
CA CYS A 49 -13.63 -4.63 -2.72
C CYS A 49 -14.45 -5.81 -2.19
N ARG A 50 -14.01 -7.03 -2.44
CA ARG A 50 -14.64 -8.24 -1.88
C ARG A 50 -13.64 -9.03 -1.02
N PRO A 51 -13.86 -9.15 0.31
CA PRO A 51 -14.92 -8.52 1.12
C PRO A 51 -14.77 -6.98 1.21
N ASN A 52 -15.84 -6.30 1.60
CA ASN A 52 -15.83 -4.84 1.76
C ASN A 52 -14.87 -4.45 2.90
N HIS A 53 -14.01 -3.46 2.64
CA HIS A 53 -13.16 -2.89 3.68
C HIS A 53 -13.97 -2.04 4.65
N GLN A 54 -13.60 -2.09 5.94
CA GLN A 54 -14.10 -1.13 6.93
C GLN A 54 -13.56 0.26 6.60
N LEU A 55 -14.45 1.26 6.68
CA LEU A 55 -14.10 2.66 6.50
C LEU A 55 -13.87 3.31 7.86
N VAL A 56 -12.79 4.08 7.96
CA VAL A 56 -12.40 4.79 9.18
C VAL A 56 -11.95 6.20 8.85
N TYR A 57 -12.00 7.10 9.84
CA TYR A 57 -11.27 8.35 9.80
C TYR A 57 -9.93 8.13 10.52
N ALA A 58 -8.85 8.09 9.75
CA ALA A 58 -7.51 7.88 10.27
C ALA A 58 -6.78 9.22 10.38
N LYS A 59 -5.91 9.33 11.39
CA LYS A 59 -5.08 10.53 11.61
C LYS A 59 -3.62 10.16 11.64
N GLN A 60 -2.87 10.65 10.65
CA GLN A 60 -1.42 10.64 10.70
C GLN A 60 -0.91 11.85 11.49
N LYS A 61 0.19 11.69 12.23
CA LYS A 61 0.83 12.79 12.96
C LYS A 61 1.15 13.94 12.00
N GLY A 62 0.70 15.15 12.36
CA GLY A 62 0.89 16.36 11.53
C GLY A 62 -0.19 16.61 10.48
N PHE A 63 -1.18 15.72 10.31
CA PHE A 63 -2.29 15.89 9.37
C PHE A 63 -3.65 15.83 10.09
N PRO A 64 -4.71 16.42 9.50
CA PRO A 64 -6.07 16.26 10.03
C PRO A 64 -6.56 14.82 9.83
N TYR A 65 -7.75 14.50 10.34
CA TYR A 65 -8.39 13.21 10.05
C TYR A 65 -8.74 13.12 8.56
N TRP A 66 -8.44 11.98 7.95
CA TRP A 66 -8.76 11.67 6.55
C TRP A 66 -9.50 10.33 6.44
N PRO A 67 -10.45 10.20 5.49
CA PRO A 67 -11.12 8.93 5.25
C PRO A 67 -10.14 7.89 4.70
N ALA A 68 -10.24 6.66 5.21
CA ALA A 68 -9.36 5.57 4.81
C ALA A 68 -10.07 4.20 4.83
N LYS A 69 -9.51 3.25 4.06
CA LYS A 69 -9.91 1.83 4.10
C LYS A 69 -8.99 1.06 5.03
N VAL A 70 -9.54 0.25 5.93
CA VAL A 70 -8.77 -0.71 6.74
C VAL A 70 -8.44 -1.91 5.87
N ILE A 71 -7.15 -2.16 5.68
CA ILE A 71 -6.64 -3.24 4.83
C ILE A 71 -6.23 -4.45 5.67
N ARG A 72 -5.57 -4.20 6.81
CA ARG A 72 -5.11 -5.26 7.71
C ARG A 72 -5.18 -4.78 9.16
N VAL A 73 -5.54 -5.70 10.05
CA VAL A 73 -5.48 -5.53 11.50
C VAL A 73 -4.49 -6.56 12.04
N GLU A 74 -3.43 -6.10 12.71
CA GLU A 74 -2.46 -6.97 13.39
C GLU A 74 -2.23 -6.46 14.81
N ASN A 75 -2.54 -7.27 15.83
CA ASN A 75 -2.24 -6.94 17.23
C ASN A 75 -2.62 -5.48 17.60
N GLU A 76 -3.85 -5.09 17.26
CA GLU A 76 -4.41 -3.74 17.45
C GLU A 76 -3.85 -2.62 16.55
N LEU A 77 -2.86 -2.92 15.70
CA LEU A 77 -2.34 -1.99 14.69
C LEU A 77 -3.19 -2.08 13.41
N TYR A 78 -3.77 -0.95 13.02
CA TYR A 78 -4.56 -0.81 11.80
C TYR A 78 -3.70 -0.26 10.67
N THR A 79 -3.53 -1.05 9.61
CA THR A 79 -2.97 -0.54 8.35
C THR A 79 -4.10 -0.03 7.49
N HIS A 80 -4.06 1.25 7.13
CA HIS A 80 -5.09 1.88 6.32
C HIS A 80 -4.53 2.46 5.02
N PHE A 81 -5.34 2.44 3.98
CA PHE A 81 -5.00 2.98 2.66
C PHE A 81 -5.79 4.25 2.38
N THR A 82 -5.09 5.36 2.09
CA THR A 82 -5.66 6.68 1.79
C THR A 82 -5.70 6.99 0.29
N GLY A 83 -5.47 6.00 -0.57
CA GLY A 83 -5.48 6.17 -2.03
C GLY A 83 -4.12 6.56 -2.63
N LYS A 84 -3.11 6.86 -1.81
CA LYS A 84 -1.72 7.09 -2.27
C LYS A 84 -0.70 6.26 -1.54
N THR A 85 -0.91 5.99 -0.25
CA THR A 85 0.07 5.31 0.59
C THR A 85 -0.66 4.54 1.68
N TYR A 86 -0.07 3.40 2.06
CA TYR A 86 -0.46 2.66 3.25
C TYR A 86 0.19 3.32 4.46
N VAL A 87 -0.62 3.67 5.46
CA VAL A 87 -0.11 4.29 6.68
C VAL A 87 -0.40 3.36 7.84
N ARG A 88 0.68 3.01 8.55
CA ARG A 88 0.62 2.27 9.81
C ARG A 88 0.39 3.30 10.92
N LEU A 89 -0.68 3.13 11.70
CA LEU A 89 -0.91 3.93 12.89
C LEU A 89 -0.24 3.21 14.06
N GLU A 90 0.67 3.89 14.74
CA GLU A 90 1.16 3.55 16.08
C GLU A 90 0.22 4.13 17.14
#